data_AF-A0A0B0ELM8-F1
#
_entry.id   AF-A0A0B0ELM8-F1
#
_cell.length_a   1.000
_cell.length_b   1.000
_cell.length_c   1.000
_cell.angle_alpha   90.00
_cell.angle_beta   90.00
_cell.angle_gamma   90.00
#
_symmetry.space_group_name_H-M   'P 1'
#
loop_
_entity.id
_entity.type
_entity.pdbx_description
1 polymer ?
#
loop_
_entity_poly.entity_id
_entity_poly.type
_entity_poly.pdbx_seq_one_letter_code
_entity_poly.pdbx_strand_id
1 'polypeptide(L)'
;MRITLRCMVIVSLLFLVSMFCLDFSNVYANDIDALEIYADKCVLCHGEDGKDTSTGIDFGVKDFTDKEWQASRTDDEFMHRIDNC
;
A
#
# COMPACT_ATOMS: atom_id res chain seq x y z
N MET A 1 41.10 21.02 23.59
CA MET A 1 41.19 20.08 22.44
C MET A 1 40.66 18.67 22.73
N ARG A 2 40.86 18.08 23.92
CA ARG A 2 40.34 16.72 24.24
C ARG A 2 38.81 16.67 24.48
N ILE A 3 38.20 17.73 25.01
CA ILE A 3 36.76 17.82 25.29
C ILE A 3 35.96 17.98 23.98
N THR A 4 36.45 18.81 23.05
CA THR A 4 35.86 19.02 21.73
C THR A 4 35.88 17.76 20.87
N LEU A 5 36.97 16.97 20.93
CA LEU A 5 37.07 15.69 20.23
C LEU A 5 36.07 14.65 20.78
N ARG A 6 35.86 14.61 22.10
CA ARG A 6 34.87 13.72 22.75
C ARG A 6 33.44 14.09 22.35
N CYS A 7 33.11 15.37 22.31
CA CYS A 7 31.79 15.82 21.87
C CYS A 7 31.55 15.49 20.39
N MET A 8 32.53 15.67 19.51
CA MET A 8 32.39 15.31 18.09
C MET A 8 32.19 13.80 17.91
N VAL A 9 32.93 12.95 18.63
CA VAL A 9 32.74 11.49 18.57
C VAL A 9 31.35 11.09 19.04
N ILE A 10 30.83 11.70 20.11
CA ILE A 10 29.47 11.42 20.61
C ILE A 10 28.41 11.83 19.58
N VAL A 11 28.54 13.02 18.98
CA VAL A 11 27.60 13.50 17.97
C VAL A 11 27.64 12.61 16.72
N SER A 12 28.83 12.22 16.27
CA SER A 12 28.99 11.30 15.14
C SER A 12 28.37 9.93 15.42
N LEU A 13 28.53 9.38 16.63
CA LEU A 13 27.92 8.10 17.01
C LEU A 13 26.39 8.20 17.05
N LEU A 14 25.84 9.28 17.61
CA LEU A 14 24.38 9.50 17.65
C LEU A 14 23.80 9.63 16.24
N PHE A 15 24.51 10.30 15.33
CA PHE A 15 24.09 10.41 13.94
C PHE A 15 24.09 9.06 13.22
N LEU A 16 25.14 8.25 13.42
CA LEU A 16 25.24 6.91 12.82
C LEU A 16 24.17 5.95 13.35
N VAL A 17 23.88 6.00 14.66
CA VAL A 17 22.80 5.19 15.26
C VAL A 17 21.43 5.61 14.72
N SER A 18 21.19 6.91 14.58
CA SER A 18 19.96 7.45 13.99
C SER A 18 19.76 6.96 12.56
N MET A 19 20.77 7.08 11.70
CA MET A 19 20.69 6.61 10.31
C MET A 19 20.43 5.10 10.26
N PHE A 20 21.16 4.32 11.07
CA PHE A 20 20.97 2.88 11.17
C PHE A 20 19.54 2.51 11.61
N CYS A 21 18.97 3.20 12.59
CA CYS A 21 17.60 2.95 13.05
C CYS A 21 16.54 3.22 11.96
N LEU A 22 16.76 4.19 11.07
CA LEU A 22 15.82 4.49 9.99
C LEU A 22 15.75 3.33 8.96
N ASP A 23 16.89 2.67 8.70
CA ASP A 23 16.96 1.54 7.77
C ASP A 23 16.14 0.31 8.22
N PHE A 24 15.96 0.10 9.54
CA PHE A 24 15.15 -1.01 10.08
C PHE A 24 13.65 -0.72 10.15
N SER A 25 13.18 0.48 9.78
CA SER A 25 11.76 0.81 9.84
C SER A 25 10.91 -0.12 8.95
N ASN A 26 11.48 -0.59 7.84
CA ASN A 26 10.81 -1.52 6.92
C ASN A 26 10.67 -2.95 7.48
N VAL A 27 11.44 -3.31 8.52
CA VAL A 27 11.35 -4.63 9.16
C VAL A 27 10.06 -4.78 9.98
N TYR A 28 9.44 -3.65 10.36
CA TYR A 28 8.14 -3.61 11.05
C TYR A 28 6.97 -3.27 10.12
N ALA A 29 7.17 -3.26 8.79
CA ALA A 29 6.04 -3.21 7.87
C ALA A 29 5.24 -4.50 8.07
N ASN A 30 4.04 -4.36 8.64
CA ASN A 30 3.12 -5.48 8.84
C ASN A 30 2.73 -6.06 7.47
N ASP A 31 2.37 -7.35 7.42
CA ASP A 31 1.82 -7.94 6.20
C ASP A 31 0.58 -7.14 5.75
N ILE A 32 0.45 -6.93 4.44
CA ILE A 32 -0.72 -6.25 3.88
C ILE A 32 -1.89 -7.23 3.91
N ASP A 33 -2.89 -6.97 4.76
CA ASP A 33 -4.16 -7.70 4.73
C ASP A 33 -5.04 -7.16 3.59
N ALA A 34 -4.86 -7.74 2.40
CA ALA A 34 -5.62 -7.36 1.23
C ALA A 34 -7.14 -7.63 1.38
N LEU A 35 -7.54 -8.60 2.20
CA LEU A 35 -8.94 -8.93 2.43
C LEU A 35 -9.60 -7.85 3.31
N GLU A 36 -8.94 -7.43 4.38
CA GLU A 36 -9.39 -6.32 5.22
C GLU A 36 -9.51 -5.03 4.41
N ILE A 37 -8.50 -4.71 3.59
CA ILE A 37 -8.53 -3.52 2.72
C ILE A 37 -9.70 -3.59 1.73
N TYR A 38 -9.93 -4.75 1.10
CA TYR A 38 -11.03 -4.90 0.16
C TYR A 38 -12.39 -4.71 0.85
N ALA A 39 -12.57 -5.33 2.01
CA ALA A 39 -13.79 -5.19 2.82
C ALA A 39 -14.05 -3.73 3.20
N ASP A 40 -13.03 -3.01 3.63
CA ASP A 40 -13.16 -1.65 4.14
C ASP A 40 -13.28 -0.59 3.05
N LYS A 41 -12.68 -0.81 1.87
CA LYS A 41 -12.49 0.24 0.86
C LYS A 41 -13.18 -0.03 -0.46
N CYS A 42 -13.47 -1.30 -0.79
CA CYS A 42 -13.89 -1.69 -2.14
C CYS A 42 -15.32 -2.24 -2.19
N VAL A 43 -15.75 -2.97 -1.15
CA VAL A 43 -17.04 -3.70 -1.12
C VAL A 43 -18.25 -2.78 -1.34
N LEU A 44 -18.19 -1.52 -0.89
CA LEU A 44 -19.30 -0.56 -1.07
C LEU A 44 -19.76 -0.45 -2.53
N CYS A 45 -18.83 -0.53 -3.48
CA CYS A 45 -19.13 -0.45 -4.90
C CYS A 45 -19.06 -1.82 -5.57
N HIS A 46 -18.06 -2.63 -5.23
CA HIS A 46 -17.76 -3.87 -5.94
C HIS A 46 -18.44 -5.13 -5.39
N GLY A 47 -19.04 -5.07 -4.19
CA GLY A 47 -19.67 -6.21 -3.52
C GLY A 47 -18.65 -7.14 -2.86
N GLU A 48 -19.08 -7.95 -1.90
CA GLU A 48 -18.21 -8.93 -1.23
C GLU A 48 -17.77 -10.07 -2.16
N ASP A 49 -18.57 -10.35 -3.18
CA ASP A 49 -18.36 -11.40 -4.18
C ASP A 49 -17.79 -10.86 -5.50
N GLY A 50 -17.53 -9.54 -5.58
CA GLY A 50 -17.04 -8.87 -6.78
C GLY A 50 -18.10 -8.71 -7.89
N LYS A 51 -19.36 -9.01 -7.63
CA LYS A 51 -20.45 -9.00 -8.65
C LYS A 51 -21.14 -7.66 -8.84
N ASP A 52 -20.54 -6.57 -8.35
CA ASP A 52 -21.14 -5.23 -8.28
C ASP A 52 -22.29 -5.07 -7.28
N THR A 53 -22.55 -3.82 -6.91
CA THR A 53 -23.64 -3.40 -6.02
C THR A 53 -24.51 -2.39 -6.76
N SER A 54 -25.72 -2.11 -6.26
CA SER A 54 -26.56 -1.04 -6.83
C SER A 54 -25.82 0.30 -6.90
N THR A 55 -25.05 0.63 -5.86
CA THR A 55 -24.24 1.85 -5.82
C THR A 55 -23.11 1.79 -6.86
N GLY A 56 -22.40 0.67 -6.97
CA GLY A 56 -21.33 0.51 -7.96
C GLY A 56 -21.82 0.58 -9.41
N ILE A 57 -23.00 0.04 -9.71
CA ILE A 57 -23.61 0.08 -11.04
C ILE A 57 -23.79 1.54 -11.50
N ASP A 58 -24.24 2.43 -10.62
CA ASP A 58 -24.41 3.86 -10.92
C ASP A 58 -23.08 4.55 -11.30
N PHE A 59 -21.95 4.03 -10.79
CA PHE A 59 -20.59 4.47 -11.13
C PHE A 59 -19.94 3.66 -12.26
N GLY A 60 -20.65 2.69 -12.84
CA GLY A 60 -20.17 1.91 -13.98
C GLY A 60 -19.11 0.86 -13.66
N VAL A 61 -19.07 0.36 -12.41
CA VAL A 61 -18.23 -0.80 -12.06
C VAL A 61 -18.62 -2.03 -12.89
N LYS A 62 -17.76 -3.05 -12.89
CA LYS A 62 -17.92 -4.28 -13.68
C LYS A 62 -17.97 -5.48 -12.76
N ASP A 63 -18.70 -6.52 -13.18
CA ASP A 63 -18.69 -7.83 -12.52
C ASP A 63 -17.29 -8.45 -12.68
N PHE A 64 -16.54 -8.53 -11.58
CA PHE A 64 -15.21 -9.10 -11.56
C PHE A 64 -15.19 -10.61 -11.73
N THR A 65 -16.35 -11.28 -11.63
CA THR A 65 -16.51 -12.71 -11.89
C THR A 65 -16.75 -13.02 -13.38
N ASP A 66 -16.96 -11.99 -14.22
CA ASP A 66 -17.05 -12.14 -15.67
C ASP A 66 -15.67 -12.47 -16.26
N LYS A 67 -15.56 -13.70 -16.77
CA LYS A 67 -14.32 -14.22 -17.35
C LYS A 67 -13.92 -13.54 -18.66
N GLU A 68 -14.89 -13.16 -19.49
CA GLU A 68 -14.60 -12.50 -20.77
C GLU A 68 -14.11 -11.07 -20.52
N TRP A 69 -14.73 -10.38 -19.55
CA TRP A 69 -14.28 -9.07 -19.13
C TRP A 69 -12.88 -9.11 -18.51
N GLN A 70 -12.61 -10.05 -17.58
CA GLN A 70 -11.28 -10.24 -16.99
C GLN A 70 -10.23 -10.54 -18.06
N ALA A 71 -10.52 -11.46 -18.99
CA ALA A 71 -9.60 -11.81 -20.07
C ALA A 71 -9.34 -10.67 -21.07
N SER A 72 -10.22 -9.65 -21.09
CA SER A 72 -10.06 -8.48 -21.95
C SER A 72 -9.15 -7.40 -21.36
N ARG A 73 -8.68 -7.57 -20.12
CA ARG A 73 -7.85 -6.63 -19.37
C ARG A 73 -6.48 -7.22 -19.03
N THR A 74 -5.49 -6.37 -18.83
CA THR A 74 -4.19 -6.77 -18.29
C THR A 74 -4.02 -6.29 -16.85
N ASP A 75 -3.13 -6.94 -16.09
CA ASP A 75 -2.78 -6.50 -14.74
C ASP A 75 -2.24 -5.06 -14.72
N ASP A 76 -1.45 -4.67 -15.73
CA ASP A 76 -0.95 -3.30 -15.88
C ASP A 76 -2.09 -2.29 -16.05
N GLU A 77 -3.15 -2.63 -16.79
CA GLU A 77 -4.33 -1.79 -16.93
C GLU A 77 -5.09 -1.65 -15.59
N PHE A 78 -5.16 -2.72 -14.80
CA PHE A 78 -5.75 -2.67 -13.46
C PHE A 78 -4.95 -1.77 -12.52
N MET A 79 -3.64 -1.97 -12.43
CA MET A 79 -2.76 -1.16 -11.60
C MET A 79 -2.83 0.32 -11.99
N HIS A 80 -2.78 0.60 -13.30
CA HIS A 80 -2.91 1.97 -13.79
C HIS A 80 -4.24 2.63 -13.37
N ARG A 81 -5.35 1.89 -13.36
CA ARG A 81 -6.66 2.44 -12.93
C ARG A 81 -6.76 2.63 -11.43
N ILE A 82 -6.17 1.74 -10.64
CA ILE A 82 -6.17 1.83 -9.17
C ILE A 82 -5.31 3.02 -8.72
N ASP A 83 -4.15 3.21 -9.33
CA ASP A 83 -3.23 4.30 -8.99
C ASP A 83 -3.76 5.70 -9.36
N ASN A 84 -4.74 5.75 -10.26
CA ASN A 84 -5.33 7.00 -10.77
C ASN A 84 -6.83 7.10 -10.45
N CYS A 85 -7.28 6.37 -9.42
CA CYS A 85 -8.66 6.38 -8.95
C CYS A 85 -9.00 7.65 -8.16
#